data_AF-A0A257B406-F1
#
_entry.id   AF-A0A257B406-F1
#
_cell.length_a   1.000
_cell.length_b   1.000
_cell.length_c   1.000
_cell.angle_alpha   90.00
_cell.angle_beta   90.00
_cell.angle_gamma   90.00
#
_symmetry.space_group_name_H-M   'P 1'
#
loop_
_entity.id
_entity.type
_entity.pdbx_description
1 polymer ?
#
loop_
_entity_poly.entity_id
_entity_poly.type
_entity_poly.pdbx_seq_one_letter_code
_entity_poly.pdbx_strand_id
1 'polypeptide(L)'
;MYADYVALTYHASLIADERRVGAFQSAIASAVRSGDVVADIGCGTGILTLFACRAGARRVYAIDDGPIIELAKLILHQNGYADRVTFINCPSQQAELPELADVIVSETIGNYGPEERILPTLHNACRRWLKPGGSVIPQALELYCAPIAWPEEEEPALSVWRRPVCGFDFSSGLAFAVNQQYARRLRPQHLLAEGQCYERLSLTGEALSGATLPRIAGKATFRASQSGLMQGVGGWFRAALTAAVSVTNDPCGEPTSWGHLCLPIAEPLPVTAGDEVEVSLTAIGGGSLLRWEVTWRGVGGASRTFRHSDFEGWLATPERLRPLASDAAPGLGVHGQAQLFLLTKLDAGWTIEQVARGLHESFAAEFPTLEDAFVYAKGQALRLAPI
;
A
#
# COMPACT_ATOMS: atom_id res chain seq x y z
N MET A 1 -8.82 -7.34 -18.35
CA MET A 1 -7.94 -7.13 -19.51
C MET A 1 -6.86 -6.08 -19.25
N TYR A 2 -7.14 -4.76 -19.17
CA TYR A 2 -6.09 -3.76 -18.83
C TYR A 2 -5.51 -3.97 -17.42
N ALA A 3 -6.36 -4.25 -16.43
CA ALA A 3 -5.93 -4.57 -15.07
C ALA A 3 -4.99 -5.79 -15.02
N ASP A 4 -5.21 -6.81 -15.86
CA ASP A 4 -4.38 -8.03 -15.90
C ASP A 4 -2.99 -7.74 -16.52
N TYR A 5 -2.93 -6.90 -17.56
CA TYR A 5 -1.64 -6.45 -18.15
C TYR A 5 -0.81 -5.62 -17.17
N VAL A 6 -1.47 -4.72 -16.44
CA VAL A 6 -0.83 -3.94 -15.38
C VAL A 6 -0.35 -4.87 -14.26
N ALA A 7 -1.15 -5.85 -13.87
CA ALA A 7 -0.77 -6.84 -12.86
C ALA A 7 0.47 -7.64 -13.27
N LEU A 8 0.52 -8.19 -14.49
CA LEU A 8 1.68 -8.97 -14.93
C LEU A 8 2.97 -8.12 -14.95
N THR A 9 2.90 -6.90 -15.49
CA THR A 9 4.06 -5.99 -15.56
C THR A 9 4.51 -5.58 -14.16
N TYR A 10 3.55 -5.30 -13.27
CA TYR A 10 3.81 -4.99 -11.87
C TYR A 10 4.52 -6.15 -11.19
N HIS A 11 3.95 -7.36 -11.20
CA HIS A 11 4.56 -8.53 -10.58
C HIS A 11 5.93 -8.89 -11.18
N ALA A 12 6.13 -8.71 -12.49
CA ALA A 12 7.43 -8.89 -13.11
C ALA A 12 8.49 -7.95 -12.52
N SER A 13 8.12 -6.69 -12.24
CA SER A 13 9.02 -5.74 -11.57
C SER A 13 9.38 -6.14 -10.14
N LEU A 14 8.45 -6.78 -9.40
CA LEU A 14 8.71 -7.26 -8.04
C LEU A 14 9.63 -8.48 -8.03
N ILE A 15 9.45 -9.40 -8.97
CA ILE A 15 10.25 -10.62 -9.07
C ILE A 15 11.66 -10.31 -9.60
N ALA A 16 11.80 -9.29 -10.42
CA ALA A 16 13.10 -8.81 -10.91
C ALA A 16 13.94 -8.12 -9.83
N ASP A 17 13.34 -7.71 -8.70
CA ASP A 17 14.08 -7.20 -7.55
C ASP A 17 14.72 -8.35 -6.76
N GLU A 18 15.95 -8.67 -7.12
CA GLU A 18 16.73 -9.75 -6.50
C GLU A 18 16.96 -9.52 -5.00
N ARG A 19 17.01 -8.27 -4.53
CA ARG A 19 17.21 -7.95 -3.11
C ARG A 19 15.95 -8.27 -2.31
N ARG A 20 14.79 -7.83 -2.81
CA ARG A 20 13.47 -8.20 -2.26
C ARG A 20 13.30 -9.71 -2.23
N VAL A 21 13.43 -10.37 -3.38
CA VAL A 21 13.21 -11.80 -3.52
C VAL A 21 14.22 -12.62 -2.70
N GLY A 22 15.50 -12.27 -2.75
CA GLY A 22 16.56 -12.96 -2.03
C GLY A 22 16.46 -12.84 -0.50
N ALA A 23 16.02 -11.68 0.01
CA ALA A 23 15.77 -11.50 1.43
C ALA A 23 14.63 -12.42 1.91
N PHE A 24 13.49 -12.44 1.20
CA PHE A 24 12.38 -13.31 1.56
C PHE A 24 12.71 -14.80 1.41
N GLN A 25 13.47 -15.17 0.37
CA GLN A 25 14.00 -16.52 0.22
C GLN A 25 14.79 -16.96 1.46
N SER A 26 15.72 -16.11 1.91
CA SER A 26 16.59 -16.41 3.07
C SER A 26 15.79 -16.46 4.36
N ALA A 27 14.83 -15.53 4.54
CA ALA A 27 13.94 -15.50 5.69
C ALA A 27 13.10 -16.79 5.78
N ILE A 28 12.42 -17.17 4.69
CA ILE A 28 11.60 -18.37 4.62
C ILE A 28 12.43 -19.63 4.87
N ALA A 29 13.60 -19.75 4.23
CA ALA A 29 14.50 -20.88 4.47
C ALA A 29 14.97 -20.98 5.93
N SER A 30 15.14 -19.84 6.62
CA SER A 30 15.53 -19.83 8.03
C SER A 30 14.38 -20.13 9.00
N ALA A 31 13.14 -19.87 8.61
CA ALA A 31 11.97 -19.99 9.48
C ALA A 31 11.21 -21.31 9.29
N VAL A 32 11.02 -21.75 8.05
CA VAL A 32 10.24 -22.95 7.71
C VAL A 32 11.06 -24.22 8.00
N ARG A 33 10.38 -25.24 8.53
CA ARG A 33 10.92 -26.57 8.81
C ARG A 33 10.19 -27.62 7.99
N SER A 34 10.85 -28.77 7.82
CA SER A 34 10.23 -29.94 7.17
C SER A 34 8.99 -30.36 7.94
N GLY A 35 7.86 -30.40 7.26
CA GLY A 35 6.59 -30.73 7.88
C GLY A 35 5.71 -29.54 8.25
N ASP A 36 6.19 -28.30 8.15
CA ASP A 36 5.41 -27.11 8.53
C ASP A 36 4.23 -26.84 7.59
N VAL A 37 3.20 -26.17 8.13
CA VAL A 37 2.14 -25.51 7.38
C VAL A 37 2.47 -24.04 7.24
N VAL A 38 2.41 -23.51 6.02
CA VAL A 38 2.65 -22.10 5.74
C VAL A 38 1.39 -21.45 5.17
N ALA A 39 1.06 -20.24 5.63
CA ALA A 39 0.07 -19.39 4.96
C ALA A 39 0.80 -18.22 4.28
N ASP A 40 0.68 -18.15 2.95
CA ASP A 40 1.26 -17.10 2.11
C ASP A 40 0.13 -16.14 1.69
N ILE A 41 0.11 -14.95 2.27
CA ILE A 41 -1.00 -14.00 2.15
C ILE A 41 -0.64 -12.86 1.21
N GLY A 42 -1.41 -12.73 0.12
CA GLY A 42 -1.01 -11.92 -1.03
C GLY A 42 0.06 -12.66 -1.84
N CYS A 43 -0.17 -13.95 -2.14
CA CYS A 43 0.86 -14.81 -2.72
C CYS A 43 1.31 -14.36 -4.13
N GLY A 44 0.52 -13.53 -4.82
CA GLY A 44 0.84 -12.99 -6.12
C GLY A 44 1.13 -14.09 -7.15
N THR A 45 2.37 -14.14 -7.63
CA THR A 45 2.84 -15.18 -8.57
C THR A 45 3.24 -16.49 -7.89
N GLY A 46 3.16 -16.58 -6.57
CA GLY A 46 3.52 -17.76 -5.79
C GLY A 46 5.03 -17.92 -5.55
N ILE A 47 5.84 -16.87 -5.73
CA ILE A 47 7.30 -16.97 -5.51
C ILE A 47 7.65 -17.31 -4.05
N LEU A 48 6.94 -16.73 -3.08
CA LEU A 48 7.15 -17.04 -1.66
C LEU A 48 6.61 -18.43 -1.30
N THR A 49 5.46 -18.80 -1.88
CA THR A 49 4.91 -20.15 -1.85
C THR A 49 5.94 -21.19 -2.32
N LEU A 50 6.63 -20.96 -3.46
CA LEU A 50 7.70 -21.83 -3.94
C LEU A 50 8.85 -21.96 -2.93
N PHE A 51 9.25 -20.85 -2.30
CA PHE A 51 10.29 -20.88 -1.27
C PHE A 51 9.89 -21.71 -0.06
N ALA A 52 8.64 -21.59 0.39
CA ALA A 52 8.10 -22.40 1.48
C ALA A 52 8.06 -23.89 1.12
N CYS A 53 7.57 -24.24 -0.08
CA CYS A 53 7.57 -25.63 -0.56
C CYS A 53 8.98 -26.22 -0.64
N ARG A 54 9.94 -25.44 -1.15
CA ARG A 54 11.36 -25.84 -1.26
C ARG A 54 12.02 -25.99 0.12
N ALA A 55 11.64 -25.19 1.11
CA ALA A 55 12.10 -25.30 2.49
C ALA A 55 11.54 -26.53 3.23
N GLY A 56 10.59 -27.25 2.63
CA GLY A 56 10.05 -28.51 3.18
C GLY A 56 8.68 -28.39 3.83
N ALA A 57 7.96 -27.29 3.63
CA ALA A 57 6.58 -27.18 4.06
C ALA A 57 5.76 -28.36 3.52
N ARG A 58 4.98 -29.02 4.39
CA ARG A 58 4.09 -30.12 3.98
C ARG A 58 2.89 -29.59 3.20
N ARG A 59 2.45 -28.36 3.52
CA ARG A 59 1.29 -27.69 2.97
C ARG A 59 1.53 -26.18 2.96
N VAL A 60 1.18 -25.52 1.87
CA VAL A 60 1.11 -24.07 1.78
C VAL A 60 -0.30 -23.65 1.37
N TYR A 61 -0.91 -22.74 2.14
CA TYR A 61 -2.15 -22.06 1.77
C TYR A 61 -1.78 -20.74 1.09
N ALA A 62 -1.89 -20.69 -0.24
CA ALA A 62 -1.55 -19.54 -1.05
C ALA A 62 -2.82 -18.72 -1.32
N ILE A 63 -2.88 -17.52 -0.73
CA ILE A 63 -4.08 -16.68 -0.71
C ILE A 63 -3.82 -15.41 -1.51
N ASP A 64 -4.69 -15.10 -2.47
CA ASP A 64 -4.66 -13.85 -3.23
C ASP A 64 -6.07 -13.58 -3.77
N ASP A 65 -6.49 -12.32 -3.86
CA ASP A 65 -7.80 -11.93 -4.40
C ASP A 65 -7.73 -11.43 -5.84
N GLY A 66 -6.52 -11.39 -6.41
CA GLY A 66 -6.26 -10.98 -7.77
C GLY A 66 -6.25 -12.15 -8.76
N PRO A 67 -6.47 -11.86 -10.06
CA PRO A 67 -6.40 -12.86 -11.13
C PRO A 67 -5.00 -13.47 -11.30
N ILE A 68 -3.96 -12.86 -10.69
CA ILE A 68 -2.58 -13.35 -10.72
C ILE A 68 -2.43 -14.75 -10.11
N ILE A 69 -3.34 -15.17 -9.22
CA ILE A 69 -3.31 -16.51 -8.62
C ILE A 69 -3.44 -17.62 -9.67
N GLU A 70 -4.08 -17.36 -10.81
CA GLU A 70 -4.12 -18.32 -11.91
C GLU A 70 -2.74 -18.54 -12.54
N LEU A 71 -1.93 -17.48 -12.62
CA LEU A 71 -0.53 -17.60 -13.02
C LEU A 71 0.29 -18.35 -11.96
N ALA A 72 0.04 -18.10 -10.66
CA ALA A 72 0.69 -18.83 -9.58
C ALA A 72 0.44 -20.34 -9.68
N LYS A 73 -0.79 -20.77 -9.97
CA LYS A 73 -1.12 -22.19 -10.21
C LYS A 73 -0.27 -22.80 -11.32
N LEU A 74 -0.16 -22.11 -12.46
CA LEU A 74 0.65 -22.56 -13.60
C LEU A 74 2.14 -22.67 -13.23
N ILE A 75 2.68 -21.66 -12.55
CA ILE A 75 4.08 -21.62 -12.12
C ILE A 75 4.37 -22.77 -11.14
N LEU A 76 3.53 -22.97 -10.11
CA LEU A 76 3.73 -24.02 -9.11
C LEU A 76 3.59 -25.42 -9.70
N HIS A 77 2.68 -25.62 -10.65
CA HIS A 77 2.56 -26.87 -11.39
C HIS A 77 3.81 -27.14 -12.24
N GLN A 78 4.28 -26.16 -13.01
CA GLN A 78 5.49 -26.29 -13.82
C GLN A 78 6.74 -26.62 -12.99
N ASN A 79 6.78 -26.16 -11.73
CA ASN A 79 7.89 -26.42 -10.80
C ASN A 79 7.66 -27.66 -9.92
N GLY A 80 6.62 -28.46 -10.15
CA GLY A 80 6.39 -29.73 -9.45
C GLY A 80 5.97 -29.61 -7.98
N TYR A 81 5.42 -28.47 -7.56
CA TYR A 81 5.01 -28.21 -6.17
C TYR A 81 3.50 -28.08 -5.96
N ALA A 82 2.69 -28.11 -7.04
CA ALA A 82 1.24 -27.91 -6.97
C ALA A 82 0.54 -28.82 -5.93
N ASP A 83 0.96 -30.08 -5.79
CA ASP A 83 0.36 -31.05 -4.85
C ASP A 83 0.47 -30.63 -3.36
N ARG A 84 1.38 -29.71 -3.04
CA ARG A 84 1.59 -29.19 -1.69
C ARG A 84 0.86 -27.87 -1.44
N VAL A 85 0.20 -27.30 -2.44
CA VAL A 85 -0.39 -25.95 -2.36
C VAL A 85 -1.90 -26.02 -2.45
N THR A 86 -2.57 -25.34 -1.53
CA THR A 86 -4.00 -25.04 -1.63
C THR A 86 -4.14 -23.57 -1.99
N PHE A 87 -4.60 -23.30 -3.21
CA PHE A 87 -4.85 -21.94 -3.70
C PHE A 87 -6.23 -21.48 -3.23
N ILE A 88 -6.30 -20.28 -2.66
CA ILE A 88 -7.54 -19.67 -2.17
C ILE A 88 -7.67 -18.30 -2.84
N ASN A 89 -8.59 -18.21 -3.81
CA ASN A 89 -8.85 -16.97 -4.56
C ASN A 89 -9.93 -16.14 -3.86
N CYS A 90 -9.56 -15.37 -2.84
CA CYS A 90 -10.45 -14.43 -2.19
C CYS A 90 -9.65 -13.45 -1.30
N PRO A 91 -10.27 -12.34 -0.86
CA PRO A 91 -9.67 -11.49 0.16
C PRO A 91 -9.34 -12.31 1.40
N SER A 92 -8.16 -12.10 1.98
CA SER A 92 -7.69 -12.89 3.14
C SER A 92 -8.64 -12.85 4.33
N GLN A 93 -9.43 -11.79 4.48
CA GLN A 93 -10.46 -11.69 5.52
C GLN A 93 -11.61 -12.69 5.34
N GLN A 94 -11.79 -13.24 4.14
CA GLN A 94 -12.84 -14.21 3.77
C GLN A 94 -12.30 -15.63 3.57
N ALA A 95 -10.98 -15.80 3.45
CA ALA A 95 -10.36 -17.12 3.32
C ALA A 95 -10.63 -17.97 4.57
N GLU A 96 -10.61 -19.29 4.44
CA GLU A 96 -10.72 -20.23 5.57
C GLU A 96 -9.66 -21.31 5.40
N LEU A 97 -8.96 -21.63 6.50
CA LEU A 97 -7.91 -22.64 6.53
C LEU A 97 -8.38 -23.82 7.39
N PRO A 98 -8.25 -25.07 6.91
CA PRO A 98 -8.70 -26.25 7.66
C PRO A 98 -7.78 -26.61 8.84
N GLU A 99 -6.60 -25.99 8.93
CA GLU A 99 -5.63 -26.18 10.00
C GLU A 99 -4.83 -24.90 10.25
N LEU A 100 -4.27 -24.75 11.45
CA LEU A 100 -3.41 -23.62 11.80
C LEU A 100 -2.04 -23.71 11.10
N ALA A 101 -1.46 -22.56 10.79
CA ALA A 101 -0.14 -22.38 10.19
C ALA A 101 0.98 -22.31 11.26
N ASP A 102 2.10 -22.95 10.96
CA ASP A 102 3.36 -22.81 11.71
C ASP A 102 4.07 -21.49 11.35
N VAL A 103 3.95 -21.06 10.09
CA VAL A 103 4.50 -19.80 9.59
C VAL A 103 3.44 -19.04 8.78
N ILE A 104 3.25 -17.76 9.09
CA ILE A 104 2.51 -16.83 8.23
C ILE A 104 3.53 -15.92 7.54
N VAL A 105 3.46 -15.82 6.22
CA VAL A 105 4.27 -14.90 5.42
C VAL A 105 3.36 -13.98 4.62
N SER A 106 3.69 -12.70 4.58
CA SER A 106 3.06 -11.75 3.67
C SER A 106 4.08 -10.73 3.21
N GLU A 107 4.09 -10.47 1.92
CA GLU A 107 4.90 -9.45 1.31
C GLU A 107 3.99 -8.42 0.65
N THR A 108 3.27 -7.71 1.51
CA THR A 108 2.37 -6.60 1.21
C THR A 108 2.93 -5.30 1.81
N ILE A 109 4.27 -5.15 1.73
CA ILE A 109 4.99 -4.00 2.24
C ILE A 109 4.98 -2.92 1.16
N GLY A 110 4.41 -1.76 1.46
CA GLY A 110 4.40 -0.62 0.54
C GLY A 110 5.72 0.16 0.53
N ASN A 111 5.78 1.23 -0.26
CA ASN A 111 6.92 2.14 -0.38
C ASN A 111 7.34 2.80 0.95
N TYR A 112 6.45 3.02 1.90
CA TYR A 112 6.81 3.46 3.25
C TYR A 112 6.49 2.43 4.33
N GLY A 113 6.09 1.23 3.91
CA GLY A 113 5.89 0.07 4.76
C GLY A 113 4.43 -0.35 4.92
N PRO A 114 3.58 0.42 5.64
CA PRO A 114 2.26 -0.04 6.07
C PRO A 114 1.10 0.21 5.06
N GLU A 115 1.28 1.01 4.01
CA GLU A 115 0.17 1.47 3.16
C GLU A 115 -0.52 0.37 2.35
N GLU A 116 0.18 -0.72 2.04
CA GLU A 116 -0.39 -1.89 1.38
C GLU A 116 -1.08 -2.85 2.36
N ARG A 117 -1.53 -2.31 3.50
CA ARG A 117 -2.41 -2.98 4.47
C ARG A 117 -1.77 -4.19 5.16
N ILE A 118 -0.45 -4.29 5.20
CA ILE A 118 0.25 -5.39 5.89
C ILE A 118 -0.19 -5.54 7.36
N LEU A 119 -0.39 -4.42 8.09
CA LEU A 119 -0.82 -4.46 9.49
C LEU A 119 -2.18 -5.13 9.70
N PRO A 120 -3.30 -4.66 9.09
CA PRO A 120 -4.58 -5.32 9.24
C PRO A 120 -4.60 -6.73 8.67
N THR A 121 -3.83 -7.01 7.61
CA THR A 121 -3.70 -8.35 7.02
C THR A 121 -3.06 -9.32 8.01
N LEU A 122 -1.86 -9.02 8.51
CA LEU A 122 -1.16 -9.89 9.47
C LEU A 122 -1.91 -9.98 10.80
N HIS A 123 -2.52 -8.89 11.25
CA HIS A 123 -3.36 -8.90 12.46
C HIS A 123 -4.52 -9.88 12.37
N ASN A 124 -5.28 -9.85 11.26
CA ASN A 124 -6.38 -10.78 11.03
C ASN A 124 -5.88 -12.23 10.96
N ALA A 125 -4.82 -12.46 10.18
CA ALA A 125 -4.28 -13.79 9.94
C ALA A 125 -3.69 -14.42 11.20
N CYS A 126 -2.92 -13.67 12.00
CA CYS A 126 -2.31 -14.18 13.22
C CYS A 126 -3.38 -14.65 14.23
N ARG A 127 -4.47 -13.89 14.37
CA ARG A 127 -5.56 -14.22 15.28
C ARG A 127 -6.35 -15.46 14.88
N ARG A 128 -6.45 -15.73 13.58
CA ARG A 128 -7.27 -16.83 13.04
C ARG A 128 -6.47 -18.10 12.81
N TRP A 129 -5.23 -17.97 12.34
CA TRP A 129 -4.51 -19.08 11.74
C TRP A 129 -3.12 -19.35 12.30
N LEU A 130 -2.53 -18.47 13.12
CA LEU A 130 -1.19 -18.75 13.65
C LEU A 130 -1.27 -19.72 14.83
N LYS A 131 -0.46 -20.78 14.82
CA LYS A 131 -0.28 -21.64 15.99
C LYS A 131 0.36 -20.86 17.15
N PRO A 132 0.11 -21.27 18.41
CA PRO A 132 0.92 -20.80 19.54
C PRO A 132 2.41 -21.05 19.28
N GLY A 133 3.24 -20.01 19.37
CA GLY A 133 4.67 -20.07 19.06
C GLY A 133 5.02 -20.13 17.57
N GLY A 134 4.03 -19.99 16.68
CA GLY A 134 4.26 -19.86 15.24
C GLY A 134 5.00 -18.58 14.88
N SER A 135 5.61 -18.56 13.70
CA SER A 135 6.39 -17.41 13.22
C SER A 135 5.63 -16.56 12.21
N VAL A 136 5.92 -15.26 12.20
CA VAL A 136 5.41 -14.31 11.21
C VAL A 136 6.58 -13.73 10.43
N ILE A 137 6.44 -13.60 9.11
CA ILE A 137 7.40 -12.93 8.23
C ILE A 137 6.64 -11.83 7.48
N PRO A 138 7.01 -10.53 7.64
CA PRO A 138 8.07 -10.00 8.51
C PRO A 138 7.74 -10.04 10.02
N GLN A 139 8.78 -9.97 10.87
CA GLN A 139 8.69 -9.92 12.33
C GLN A 139 8.61 -8.50 12.90
N ALA A 140 9.15 -7.51 12.19
CA ALA A 140 9.04 -6.10 12.59
C ALA A 140 9.14 -5.17 11.38
N LEU A 141 8.60 -3.97 11.54
CA LEU A 141 8.71 -2.88 10.59
C LEU A 141 9.21 -1.63 11.31
N GLU A 142 10.35 -1.11 10.87
CA GLU A 142 10.94 0.14 11.35
C GLU A 142 10.70 1.22 10.29
N LEU A 143 10.15 2.36 10.70
CA LEU A 143 9.79 3.46 9.82
C LEU A 143 10.78 4.61 10.01
N TYR A 144 11.42 5.01 8.92
CA TYR A 144 12.43 6.05 8.89
C TYR A 144 11.91 7.28 8.16
N CYS A 145 12.40 8.44 8.56
CA CYS A 145 12.19 9.68 7.81
C CYS A 145 13.42 10.60 7.86
N ALA A 146 13.43 11.60 6.99
CA ALA A 146 14.39 12.71 6.99
C ALA A 146 13.80 13.96 6.33
N PRO A 147 14.27 15.17 6.68
CA PRO A 147 14.03 16.35 5.85
C PRO A 147 14.71 16.20 4.49
N ILE A 148 14.00 16.56 3.41
CA ILE A 148 14.49 16.40 2.04
C ILE A 148 14.45 17.69 1.23
N ALA A 149 15.41 17.83 0.33
CA ALA A 149 15.24 18.58 -0.90
C ALA A 149 14.46 17.73 -1.90
N TRP A 150 13.52 18.33 -2.63
CA TRP A 150 12.66 17.57 -3.53
C TRP A 150 13.47 17.08 -4.74
N PRO A 151 13.29 15.83 -5.21
CA PRO A 151 13.99 15.35 -6.40
C PRO A 151 13.69 16.22 -7.63
N GLU A 152 14.74 16.85 -8.19
CA GLU A 152 14.64 17.83 -9.29
C GLU A 152 14.13 17.20 -10.60
N GLU A 153 14.46 15.93 -10.84
CA GLU A 153 14.14 15.19 -12.08
C GLU A 153 12.63 14.97 -12.30
N GLU A 154 11.79 15.23 -11.28
CA GLU A 154 10.34 15.02 -11.30
C GLU A 154 9.55 16.26 -10.87
N GLU A 155 10.12 17.46 -11.14
CA GLU A 155 9.59 18.79 -10.89
C GLU A 155 8.05 18.96 -11.12
N PRO A 156 7.43 18.43 -12.21
CA PRO A 156 6.10 18.88 -12.63
C PRO A 156 4.99 18.70 -11.60
N ALA A 157 5.02 17.65 -10.78
CA ALA A 157 3.87 17.28 -9.93
C ALA A 157 3.53 18.33 -8.85
N LEU A 158 4.55 19.02 -8.31
CA LEU A 158 4.38 20.09 -7.33
C LEU A 158 4.68 21.47 -7.90
N SER A 159 5.71 21.59 -8.74
CA SER A 159 6.17 22.89 -9.23
C SER A 159 5.15 23.56 -10.15
N VAL A 160 4.33 22.78 -10.89
CA VAL A 160 3.30 23.34 -11.78
C VAL A 160 2.30 24.22 -11.03
N TRP A 161 2.03 23.91 -9.76
CA TRP A 161 1.14 24.69 -8.90
C TRP A 161 1.82 25.93 -8.29
N ARG A 162 3.12 26.12 -8.51
CA ARG A 162 3.88 27.28 -7.99
C ARG A 162 4.21 28.30 -9.08
N ARG A 163 3.91 28.00 -10.35
CA ARG A 163 4.29 28.83 -11.50
C ARG A 163 3.10 29.03 -12.45
N PRO A 164 3.05 30.16 -13.19
CA PRO A 164 2.01 30.36 -14.19
C PRO A 164 2.06 29.28 -15.26
N VAL A 165 0.90 28.73 -15.62
CA VAL A 165 0.76 27.78 -16.72
C VAL A 165 0.15 28.53 -17.89
N CYS A 166 0.91 28.71 -18.97
CA CYS A 166 0.49 29.49 -20.13
C CYS A 166 0.01 30.92 -19.77
N GLY A 167 0.60 31.53 -18.73
CA GLY A 167 0.24 32.87 -18.24
C GLY A 167 -0.94 32.91 -17.27
N PHE A 168 -1.56 31.78 -16.95
CA PHE A 168 -2.63 31.68 -15.97
C PHE A 168 -2.10 31.23 -14.60
N ASP A 169 -2.66 31.78 -13.53
CA ASP A 169 -2.31 31.42 -12.16
C ASP A 169 -3.05 30.13 -11.73
N PHE A 170 -2.27 29.08 -11.44
CA PHE A 170 -2.76 27.77 -10.99
C PHE A 170 -2.47 27.53 -9.49
N SER A 171 -2.04 28.56 -8.75
CA SER A 171 -1.60 28.44 -7.36
C SER A 171 -2.66 27.95 -6.38
N SER A 172 -3.94 28.06 -6.73
CA SER A 172 -5.04 27.48 -5.94
C SER A 172 -4.94 25.95 -5.78
N GLY A 173 -4.32 25.25 -6.74
CA GLY A 173 -4.08 23.81 -6.63
C GLY A 173 -3.00 23.44 -5.62
N LEU A 174 -2.13 24.38 -5.24
CA LEU A 174 -1.01 24.13 -4.34
C LEU A 174 -1.48 23.66 -2.96
N ALA A 175 -2.55 24.25 -2.43
CA ALA A 175 -3.11 23.90 -1.11
C ALA A 175 -3.52 22.42 -1.01
N PHE A 176 -3.92 21.82 -2.14
CA PHE A 176 -4.24 20.40 -2.24
C PHE A 176 -2.98 19.56 -2.49
N ALA A 177 -2.12 20.00 -3.42
CA ALA A 177 -0.93 19.25 -3.81
C ALA A 177 0.06 19.07 -2.65
N VAL A 178 0.24 20.09 -1.78
CA VAL A 178 1.12 19.97 -0.61
C VAL A 178 0.54 19.09 0.50
N ASN A 179 -0.71 18.67 0.37
CA ASN A 179 -1.41 17.75 1.24
C ASN A 179 -1.64 16.40 0.52
N GLN A 180 -0.67 15.93 -0.27
CA GLN A 180 -0.72 14.61 -0.92
C GLN A 180 0.52 13.79 -0.59
N GLN A 181 0.36 12.46 -0.68
CA GLN A 181 1.47 11.52 -0.62
C GLN A 181 2.04 11.31 -2.02
N TYR A 182 3.37 11.37 -2.15
CA TYR A 182 4.05 11.09 -3.41
C TYR A 182 4.99 9.90 -3.24
N ALA A 183 4.87 8.88 -4.11
CA ALA A 183 5.86 7.83 -4.23
C ALA A 183 6.94 8.27 -5.23
N ARG A 184 8.18 8.46 -4.78
CA ARG A 184 9.29 8.99 -5.60
C ARG A 184 10.61 8.28 -5.28
N ARG A 185 11.60 8.40 -6.16
CA ARG A 185 12.94 7.87 -5.88
C ARG A 185 13.81 8.93 -5.20
N LEU A 186 14.06 8.74 -3.91
CA LEU A 186 15.07 9.48 -3.17
C LEU A 186 16.47 8.88 -3.43
N ARG A 187 17.48 9.73 -3.28
CA ARG A 187 18.92 9.44 -3.41
C ARG A 187 19.62 10.18 -2.27
N PRO A 188 20.86 9.82 -1.89
CA PRO A 188 21.55 10.46 -0.77
C PRO A 188 21.61 11.98 -0.87
N GLN A 189 21.80 12.51 -2.09
CA GLN A 189 21.85 13.94 -2.37
C GLN A 189 20.57 14.70 -2.02
N HIS A 190 19.42 14.03 -1.93
CA HIS A 190 18.14 14.64 -1.59
C HIS A 190 17.95 14.79 -0.06
N LEU A 191 18.75 14.11 0.76
CA LEU A 191 18.59 14.11 2.22
C LEU A 191 19.32 15.30 2.85
N LEU A 192 18.62 16.12 3.64
CA LEU A 192 19.23 17.27 4.34
C LEU A 192 19.80 16.91 5.71
N ALA A 193 19.50 15.70 6.19
CA ALA A 193 20.06 15.09 7.39
C ALA A 193 20.05 13.56 7.25
N GLU A 194 20.81 12.87 8.10
CA GLU A 194 20.71 11.41 8.21
C GLU A 194 19.31 10.99 8.65
N GLY A 195 18.79 9.91 8.05
CA GLY A 195 17.47 9.39 8.39
C GLY A 195 17.41 8.84 9.81
N GLN A 196 16.24 9.00 10.44
CA GLN A 196 16.00 8.51 11.79
C GLN A 196 14.74 7.66 11.83
N CYS A 197 14.81 6.56 12.59
CA CYS A 197 13.65 5.75 12.89
C CYS A 197 12.71 6.54 13.83
N TYR A 198 11.51 6.84 13.36
CA TYR A 198 10.50 7.54 14.17
C TYR A 198 9.50 6.57 14.82
N GLU A 199 9.38 5.34 14.31
CA GLU A 199 8.43 4.34 14.82
C GLU A 199 8.93 2.92 14.56
N ARG A 200 8.68 2.00 15.50
CA ARG A 200 9.01 0.58 15.36
C ARG A 200 7.82 -0.28 15.74
N LEU A 201 7.33 -1.03 14.76
CA LEU A 201 6.18 -1.90 14.89
C LEU A 201 6.64 -3.35 15.03
N SER A 202 6.25 -3.99 16.13
CA SER A 202 6.40 -5.45 16.26
C SER A 202 5.26 -6.14 15.50
N LEU A 203 5.62 -7.11 14.66
CA LEU A 203 4.69 -7.91 13.84
C LEU A 203 4.67 -9.38 14.28
N THR A 204 5.15 -9.69 15.48
CA THR A 204 5.08 -11.05 16.02
C THR A 204 3.63 -11.45 16.30
N GLY A 205 3.39 -12.76 16.40
CA GLY A 205 2.07 -13.29 16.74
C GLY A 205 1.52 -12.69 18.05
N GLU A 206 2.36 -12.52 19.07
CA GLU A 206 1.97 -11.92 20.34
C GLU A 206 1.58 -10.45 20.17
N ALA A 207 2.38 -9.67 19.44
CA ALA A 207 2.13 -8.25 19.22
C ALA A 207 0.83 -8.01 18.41
N LEU A 208 0.52 -8.92 17.48
CA LEU A 208 -0.64 -8.83 16.62
C LEU A 208 -1.88 -9.56 17.16
N SER A 209 -1.78 -10.30 18.27
CA SER A 209 -2.89 -11.07 18.85
C SER A 209 -3.96 -10.22 19.56
N GLY A 210 -3.68 -8.94 19.80
CA GLY A 210 -4.57 -8.01 20.53
C GLY A 210 -5.91 -7.70 19.81
N ALA A 211 -6.74 -6.85 20.41
CA ALA A 211 -8.03 -6.43 19.83
C ALA A 211 -7.92 -5.22 18.90
N THR A 212 -6.82 -4.47 18.95
CA THR A 212 -6.61 -3.25 18.18
C THR A 212 -5.35 -3.35 17.34
N LEU A 213 -5.35 -2.68 16.19
CA LEU A 213 -4.15 -2.54 15.38
C LEU A 213 -3.10 -1.68 16.09
N PRO A 214 -1.80 -1.94 15.86
CA PRO A 214 -0.74 -1.04 16.30
C PRO A 214 -0.98 0.38 15.76
N ARG A 215 -0.87 1.38 16.65
CA ARG A 215 -0.90 2.79 16.25
C ARG A 215 0.45 3.14 15.62
N ILE A 216 0.42 3.81 14.48
CA ILE A 216 1.62 4.36 13.84
C ILE A 216 1.66 5.85 14.17
N ALA A 217 2.48 6.25 15.15
CA ALA A 217 2.61 7.65 15.51
C ALA A 217 3.92 7.93 16.24
N GLY A 218 4.82 8.64 15.58
CA GLY A 218 6.15 8.89 16.11
C GLY A 218 6.71 10.24 15.73
N LYS A 219 7.87 10.53 16.30
CA LYS A 219 8.62 11.76 16.09
C LYS A 219 10.10 11.46 15.89
N ALA A 220 10.75 12.25 15.04
CA ALA A 220 12.19 12.24 14.87
C ALA A 220 12.71 13.69 14.83
N THR A 221 13.92 13.91 15.35
CA THR A 221 14.54 15.23 15.43
C THR A 221 15.91 15.20 14.78
N PHE A 222 16.08 16.03 13.77
CA PHE A 222 17.24 16.09 12.91
C PHE A 222 18.03 17.35 13.19
N ARG A 223 19.36 17.24 13.08
CA ARG A 223 20.22 18.40 12.85
C ARG A 223 20.63 18.39 11.39
N ALA A 224 20.33 19.44 10.65
CA ALA A 224 20.68 19.55 9.24
C ALA A 224 22.20 19.41 9.09
N SER A 225 22.64 18.44 8.29
CA SER A 225 24.06 18.18 8.02
C SER A 225 24.60 19.05 6.88
N GLN A 226 23.70 19.59 6.07
CA GLN A 226 24.02 20.44 4.92
C GLN A 226 22.98 21.55 4.74
N SER A 227 23.40 22.63 4.09
CA SER A 227 22.49 23.70 3.67
C SER A 227 21.76 23.30 2.40
N GLY A 228 20.48 23.66 2.30
CA GLY A 228 19.67 23.33 1.13
C GLY A 228 18.27 23.92 1.22
N LEU A 229 17.44 23.63 0.21
CA LEU A 229 16.04 24.02 0.22
C LEU A 229 15.19 22.83 0.67
N MET A 230 14.74 22.84 1.93
CA MET A 230 13.82 21.84 2.44
C MET A 230 12.46 22.01 1.77
N GLN A 231 11.99 20.97 1.11
CA GLN A 231 10.72 20.98 0.37
C GLN A 231 9.75 19.92 0.90
N GLY A 232 10.19 19.07 1.82
CA GLY A 232 9.35 18.04 2.39
C GLY A 232 10.07 17.13 3.38
N VAL A 233 9.40 16.03 3.68
CA VAL A 233 9.89 14.89 4.45
C VAL A 233 9.92 13.68 3.53
N GLY A 234 11.05 12.98 3.49
CA GLY A 234 11.19 11.66 2.88
C GLY A 234 10.89 10.57 3.92
N GLY A 235 10.25 9.49 3.50
CA GLY A 235 9.94 8.33 4.34
C GLY A 235 10.25 7.01 3.64
N TRP A 236 10.77 6.05 4.40
CA TRP A 236 11.13 4.70 3.94
C TRP A 236 11.08 3.73 5.11
N PHE A 237 11.32 2.45 4.85
CA PHE A 237 11.20 1.39 5.86
C PHE A 237 12.42 0.49 5.90
N ARG A 238 12.59 -0.17 7.05
CA ARG A 238 13.35 -1.41 7.18
C ARG A 238 12.43 -2.49 7.76
N ALA A 239 12.30 -3.61 7.06
CA ALA A 239 11.55 -4.76 7.54
C ALA A 239 12.52 -5.82 8.07
N ALA A 240 12.42 -6.14 9.35
CA ALA A 240 13.09 -7.32 9.91
C ALA A 240 12.24 -8.54 9.55
N LEU A 241 12.69 -9.31 8.57
CA LEU A 241 11.97 -10.49 8.10
C LEU A 241 12.09 -11.63 9.12
N THR A 242 13.30 -11.79 9.67
CA THR A 242 13.62 -12.63 10.82
C THR A 242 14.69 -11.92 11.68
N ALA A 243 15.13 -12.54 12.78
CA ALA A 243 16.23 -12.00 13.58
C ALA A 243 17.55 -11.79 12.81
N ALA A 244 17.78 -12.57 11.75
CA ALA A 244 19.03 -12.54 10.96
C ALA A 244 18.87 -11.87 9.59
N VAL A 245 17.64 -11.70 9.09
CA VAL A 245 17.37 -11.25 7.72
C VAL A 245 16.49 -10.00 7.75
N SER A 246 16.93 -8.95 7.05
CA SER A 246 16.15 -7.73 6.87
C SER A 246 16.21 -7.25 5.43
N VAL A 247 15.17 -6.53 5.00
CA VAL A 247 15.13 -5.80 3.73
C VAL A 247 14.79 -4.33 4.01
N THR A 248 15.28 -3.43 3.18
CA THR A 248 15.07 -1.98 3.32
C THR A 248 15.01 -1.35 1.94
N ASN A 249 14.27 -0.24 1.82
CA ASN A 249 14.33 0.67 0.69
C ASN A 249 15.03 1.99 1.07
N ASP A 250 16.04 1.92 1.94
CA ASP A 250 16.83 3.09 2.32
C ASP A 250 17.39 3.81 1.09
N PRO A 251 17.19 5.14 0.97
CA PRO A 251 17.68 5.93 -0.17
C PRO A 251 19.21 5.98 -0.29
N CYS A 252 19.95 5.62 0.75
CA CYS A 252 21.40 5.47 0.75
C CYS A 252 21.87 4.06 0.39
N GLY A 253 20.95 3.10 0.30
CA GLY A 253 21.20 1.74 -0.18
C GLY A 253 21.16 1.63 -1.70
N GLU A 254 21.27 0.40 -2.18
CA GLU A 254 21.02 0.11 -3.59
C GLU A 254 19.52 0.20 -3.92
N PRO A 255 19.17 0.61 -5.16
CA PRO A 255 17.79 0.69 -5.61
C PRO A 255 17.03 -0.63 -5.49
N THR A 256 15.79 -0.54 -5.02
CA THR A 256 14.80 -1.63 -5.02
C THR A 256 13.60 -1.27 -5.91
N SER A 257 12.66 -2.20 -6.07
CA SER A 257 11.38 -1.98 -6.75
C SER A 257 10.50 -0.96 -6.02
N TRP A 258 10.70 -0.80 -4.71
CA TRP A 258 10.03 0.24 -3.93
C TRP A 258 10.57 1.64 -4.30
N GLY A 259 9.65 2.61 -4.35
CA GLY A 259 9.96 4.02 -4.21
C GLY A 259 10.09 4.41 -2.74
N HIS A 260 9.95 5.70 -2.47
CA HIS A 260 9.98 6.29 -1.13
C HIS A 260 8.80 7.24 -1.01
N LEU A 261 8.27 7.38 0.19
CA LEU A 261 7.27 8.40 0.48
C LEU A 261 7.92 9.77 0.49
N CYS A 262 7.32 10.73 -0.19
CA CYS A 262 7.69 12.14 -0.15
C CYS A 262 6.45 12.95 0.25
N LEU A 263 6.57 13.66 1.36
CA LEU A 263 5.53 14.48 1.97
C LEU A 263 5.93 15.95 1.85
N PRO A 264 5.25 16.77 1.02
CA PRO A 264 5.65 18.15 0.81
C PRO A 264 5.46 19.02 2.07
N ILE A 265 6.12 20.16 2.11
CA ILE A 265 5.70 21.30 2.96
C ILE A 265 5.12 22.42 2.08
N ALA A 266 4.20 23.20 2.66
CA ALA A 266 3.50 24.28 1.95
C ALA A 266 4.47 25.24 1.22
N GLU A 267 5.53 25.63 1.91
CA GLU A 267 6.52 26.57 1.40
C GLU A 267 7.93 26.01 1.56
N PRO A 268 8.71 25.92 0.47
CA PRO A 268 10.11 25.57 0.53
C PRO A 268 10.86 26.45 1.52
N LEU A 269 11.64 25.83 2.40
CA LEU A 269 12.32 26.49 3.49
C LEU A 269 13.84 26.36 3.33
N PRO A 270 14.58 27.47 3.17
CA PRO A 270 16.03 27.42 3.23
C PRO A 270 16.47 26.92 4.62
N VAL A 271 17.25 25.84 4.64
CA VAL A 271 17.87 25.32 5.85
C VAL A 271 19.38 25.47 5.76
N THR A 272 20.01 25.72 6.89
CA THR A 272 21.47 25.80 7.02
C THR A 272 21.99 24.65 7.88
N ALA A 273 23.23 24.23 7.62
CA ALA A 273 23.87 23.23 8.45
C ALA A 273 23.86 23.67 9.93
N GLY A 274 23.36 22.79 10.81
CA GLY A 274 23.19 23.06 12.24
C GLY A 274 21.77 23.40 12.67
N ASP A 275 20.88 23.78 11.75
CA ASP A 275 19.45 23.96 12.04
C ASP A 275 18.82 22.66 12.56
N GLU A 276 17.80 22.79 13.40
CA GLU A 276 17.04 21.66 13.93
C GLU A 276 15.72 21.50 13.17
N VAL A 277 15.35 20.26 12.83
CA VAL A 277 14.07 19.94 12.22
C VAL A 277 13.42 18.81 13.03
N GLU A 278 12.25 19.05 13.60
CA GLU A 278 11.42 18.03 14.23
C GLU A 278 10.32 17.62 13.25
N VAL A 279 10.18 16.31 13.02
CA VAL A 279 9.13 15.72 12.18
C VAL A 279 8.26 14.84 13.06
N SER A 280 6.95 15.05 13.00
CA SER A 280 5.95 14.16 13.61
C SER A 280 5.09 13.54 12.52
N LEU A 281 4.97 12.22 12.54
CA LEU A 281 4.14 11.45 11.60
C LEU A 281 3.08 10.68 12.36
N THR A 282 1.86 10.63 11.84
CA THR A 282 0.77 9.84 12.40
C THR A 282 -0.07 9.25 11.29
N ALA A 283 -0.25 7.93 11.31
CA ALA A 283 -1.17 7.24 10.42
C ALA A 283 -2.51 6.95 11.11
N ILE A 284 -3.60 7.13 10.37
CA ILE A 284 -4.97 6.86 10.79
C ILE A 284 -5.52 5.70 9.95
N GLY A 285 -6.35 4.85 10.55
CA GLY A 285 -6.99 3.74 9.83
C GLY A 285 -6.01 2.69 9.30
N GLY A 286 -4.89 2.47 10.02
CA GLY A 286 -3.88 1.47 9.68
C GLY A 286 -2.93 1.85 8.55
N GLY A 287 -2.79 3.14 8.22
CA GLY A 287 -1.98 3.62 7.09
C GLY A 287 -2.76 4.34 6.00
N SER A 288 -4.11 4.33 6.09
CA SER A 288 -4.98 4.88 5.03
C SER A 288 -4.93 6.41 4.91
N LEU A 289 -4.66 7.11 6.00
CA LEU A 289 -4.48 8.57 6.03
C LEU A 289 -3.21 8.91 6.82
N LEU A 290 -2.46 9.89 6.35
CA LEU A 290 -1.24 10.40 6.98
C LEU A 290 -1.38 11.86 7.36
N ARG A 291 -1.05 12.15 8.61
CA ARG A 291 -0.75 13.50 9.09
C ARG A 291 0.75 13.65 9.28
N TRP A 292 1.30 14.77 8.82
CA TRP A 292 2.67 15.15 9.11
C TRP A 292 2.76 16.58 9.62
N GLU A 293 3.65 16.78 10.58
CA GLU A 293 3.97 18.08 11.15
C GLU A 293 5.48 18.26 11.13
N VAL A 294 5.95 19.39 10.62
CA VAL A 294 7.38 19.70 10.50
C VAL A 294 7.63 21.01 11.21
N THR A 295 8.51 21.01 12.21
CA THR A 295 8.94 22.21 12.91
C THR A 295 10.43 22.42 12.68
N TRP A 296 10.79 23.48 11.97
CA TRP A 296 12.17 23.93 11.81
C TRP A 296 12.50 24.98 12.86
N ARG A 297 13.71 24.90 13.42
CA ARG A 297 14.30 25.88 14.35
C ARG A 297 15.69 26.24 13.85
N GLY A 298 15.84 27.47 13.39
CA GLY A 298 17.10 27.99 12.89
C GLY A 298 18.09 28.30 14.02
N VAL A 299 19.39 28.22 13.72
CA VAL A 299 20.46 28.58 14.69
C VAL A 299 20.31 30.02 15.22
N GLY A 300 19.73 30.93 14.42
CA GLY A 300 19.43 32.31 14.82
C GLY A 300 18.17 32.48 15.69
N GLY A 301 17.53 31.40 16.14
CA GLY A 301 16.34 31.42 17.00
C GLY A 301 14.99 31.56 16.28
N ALA A 302 15.00 31.71 14.94
CA ALA A 302 13.77 31.68 14.15
C ALA A 302 13.15 30.27 14.17
N SER A 303 11.82 30.17 14.12
CA SER A 303 11.12 28.89 14.11
C SER A 303 9.91 28.95 13.19
N ARG A 304 9.60 27.84 12.52
CA ARG A 304 8.43 27.70 11.64
C ARG A 304 7.86 26.30 11.71
N THR A 305 6.53 26.19 11.78
CA THR A 305 5.82 24.91 11.81
C THR A 305 4.88 24.79 10.63
N PHE A 306 4.90 23.63 9.98
CA PHE A 306 4.00 23.21 8.91
C PHE A 306 3.16 22.04 9.39
N ARG A 307 1.87 22.05 9.08
CA ARG A 307 0.93 20.97 9.42
C ARG A 307 0.17 20.58 8.18
N HIS A 308 0.12 19.29 7.94
CA HIS A 308 -0.44 18.73 6.73
C HIS A 308 -1.15 17.41 7.02
N SER A 309 -2.12 17.10 6.18
CA SER A 309 -2.89 15.87 6.22
C SER A 309 -3.31 15.52 4.81
N ASP A 310 -3.13 14.27 4.40
CA ASP A 310 -3.57 13.83 3.07
C ASP A 310 -5.09 13.91 2.86
N PHE A 311 -5.86 13.97 3.94
CA PHE A 311 -7.28 14.32 3.91
C PHE A 311 -7.53 15.72 3.35
N GLU A 312 -6.66 16.70 3.65
CA GLU A 312 -6.78 18.07 3.13
C GLU A 312 -6.37 18.19 1.65
N GLY A 313 -5.73 17.16 1.09
CA GLY A 313 -5.42 17.07 -0.33
C GLY A 313 -6.61 16.69 -1.20
N TRP A 314 -7.73 16.31 -0.60
CA TRP A 314 -8.94 15.93 -1.32
C TRP A 314 -9.59 17.17 -1.92
N LEU A 315 -10.00 17.09 -3.19
CA LEU A 315 -10.84 18.10 -3.84
C LEU A 315 -12.29 18.00 -3.32
N ALA A 316 -12.44 18.21 -2.03
CA ALA A 316 -13.64 18.02 -1.26
C ALA A 316 -14.44 19.32 -1.23
N THR A 317 -15.58 19.35 -1.92
CA THR A 317 -16.55 20.43 -1.78
C THR A 317 -17.56 20.07 -0.67
N PRO A 318 -18.26 21.04 -0.04
CA PRO A 318 -19.33 20.74 0.91
C PRO A 318 -20.35 19.74 0.36
N GLU A 319 -20.67 19.80 -0.94
CA GLU A 319 -21.58 18.89 -1.63
C GLU A 319 -21.02 17.46 -1.71
N ARG A 320 -19.70 17.31 -1.85
CA ARG A 320 -19.02 15.99 -1.86
C ARG A 320 -18.82 15.42 -0.46
N LEU A 321 -18.68 16.27 0.55
CA LEU A 321 -18.49 15.85 1.94
C LEU A 321 -19.79 15.59 2.68
N ARG A 322 -20.88 16.30 2.37
CA ARG A 322 -22.17 16.14 3.04
C ARG A 322 -22.67 14.69 3.01
N PRO A 323 -22.57 13.92 1.91
CA PRO A 323 -22.89 12.49 1.89
C PRO A 323 -22.05 11.61 2.82
N LEU A 324 -20.86 12.08 3.24
CA LEU A 324 -19.92 11.37 4.10
C LEU A 324 -20.09 11.72 5.59
N ALA A 325 -21.01 12.65 5.92
CA ALA A 325 -21.29 12.97 7.32
C ALA A 325 -21.92 11.77 8.03
N SER A 326 -21.62 11.59 9.32
CA SER A 326 -22.06 10.44 10.11
C SER A 326 -23.58 10.30 10.23
N ASP A 327 -24.32 11.40 10.03
CA ASP A 327 -25.77 11.51 10.07
C ASP A 327 -26.42 11.65 8.69
N ALA A 328 -25.64 11.55 7.60
CA ALA A 328 -26.16 11.69 6.25
C ALA A 328 -26.84 10.39 5.75
N ALA A 329 -27.91 10.57 4.99
CA ALA A 329 -28.59 9.51 4.24
C ALA A 329 -28.70 9.92 2.76
N PRO A 330 -27.60 9.83 1.98
CA PRO A 330 -27.51 10.46 0.66
C PRO A 330 -28.40 9.86 -0.43
N GLY A 331 -29.00 8.68 -0.20
CA GLY A 331 -29.74 7.95 -1.22
C GLY A 331 -28.85 7.47 -2.37
N LEU A 332 -29.45 6.90 -3.41
CA LEU A 332 -28.73 6.45 -4.61
C LEU A 332 -28.87 7.48 -5.74
N GLY A 333 -27.73 8.00 -6.21
CA GLY A 333 -27.65 8.71 -7.50
C GLY A 333 -27.77 7.75 -8.68
N VAL A 334 -27.73 8.26 -9.91
CA VAL A 334 -28.01 7.46 -11.12
C VAL A 334 -27.10 6.24 -11.28
N HIS A 335 -25.80 6.39 -11.00
CA HIS A 335 -24.87 5.24 -11.00
C HIS A 335 -25.22 4.22 -9.93
N GLY A 336 -25.61 4.65 -8.73
CA GLY A 336 -26.05 3.77 -7.66
C GLY A 336 -27.35 3.03 -8.01
N GLN A 337 -28.28 3.71 -8.68
CA GLN A 337 -29.52 3.11 -9.19
C GLN A 337 -29.25 2.10 -10.31
N ALA A 338 -28.36 2.42 -11.25
CA ALA A 338 -27.93 1.49 -12.30
C ALA A 338 -27.21 0.26 -11.71
N GLN A 339 -26.37 0.46 -10.69
CA GLN A 339 -25.73 -0.64 -9.97
C GLN A 339 -26.75 -1.48 -9.20
N LEU A 340 -27.72 -0.87 -8.53
CA LEU A 340 -28.82 -1.58 -7.86
C LEU A 340 -29.66 -2.38 -8.86
N PHE A 341 -29.98 -1.80 -10.04
CA PHE A 341 -30.65 -2.51 -11.12
C PHE A 341 -29.85 -3.74 -11.54
N LEU A 342 -28.56 -3.57 -11.85
CA LEU A 342 -27.67 -4.65 -12.25
C LEU A 342 -27.65 -5.76 -11.18
N LEU A 343 -27.44 -5.42 -9.91
CA LEU A 343 -27.39 -6.38 -8.80
C LEU A 343 -28.71 -7.16 -8.68
N THR A 344 -29.83 -6.45 -8.73
CA THR A 344 -31.17 -7.06 -8.65
C THR A 344 -31.43 -7.99 -9.82
N LYS A 345 -30.99 -7.65 -11.03
CA LYS A 345 -31.17 -8.50 -12.22
C LYS A 345 -30.24 -9.71 -12.23
N LEU A 346 -28.99 -9.55 -11.79
CA LEU A 346 -28.05 -10.67 -11.63
C LEU A 346 -28.57 -11.68 -10.60
N ASP A 347 -29.06 -11.21 -9.45
CA ASP A 347 -29.68 -12.07 -8.42
C ASP A 347 -30.95 -12.78 -8.93
N ALA A 348 -31.71 -12.12 -9.81
CA ALA A 348 -32.84 -12.71 -10.52
C ALA A 348 -32.44 -13.66 -11.67
N GLY A 349 -31.15 -13.97 -11.85
CA GLY A 349 -30.65 -14.92 -12.84
C GLY A 349 -30.60 -14.41 -14.29
N TRP A 350 -30.65 -13.10 -14.51
CA TRP A 350 -30.53 -12.54 -15.86
C TRP A 350 -29.12 -12.77 -16.44
N THR A 351 -29.05 -13.07 -17.74
CA THR A 351 -27.77 -13.12 -18.46
C THR A 351 -27.16 -11.73 -18.58
N ILE A 352 -25.84 -11.66 -18.79
CA ILE A 352 -25.15 -10.38 -19.01
C ILE A 352 -25.75 -9.59 -20.17
N GLU A 353 -26.20 -10.26 -21.23
CA GLU A 353 -26.89 -9.63 -22.35
C GLU A 353 -28.24 -9.03 -21.94
N GLN A 354 -29.04 -9.75 -21.15
CA GLN A 354 -30.31 -9.24 -20.65
C GLN A 354 -30.11 -8.04 -19.72
N VAL A 355 -29.10 -8.11 -18.84
CA VAL A 355 -28.74 -6.98 -17.95
C VAL A 355 -28.29 -5.78 -18.78
N ALA A 356 -27.42 -5.97 -19.76
CA ALA A 356 -26.95 -4.89 -20.63
C ALA A 356 -28.10 -4.22 -21.39
N ARG A 357 -29.03 -5.01 -21.94
CA ARG A 357 -30.21 -4.46 -22.61
C ARG A 357 -31.09 -3.65 -21.66
N GLY A 358 -31.37 -4.19 -20.47
CA GLY A 358 -32.16 -3.49 -19.47
C GLY A 358 -31.50 -2.21 -18.95
N LEU A 359 -30.17 -2.20 -18.81
CA LEU A 359 -29.39 -1.00 -18.45
C LEU A 359 -29.48 0.07 -19.54
N HIS A 360 -29.29 -0.32 -20.81
CA HIS A 360 -29.43 0.58 -21.94
C HIS A 360 -30.83 1.19 -22.04
N GLU A 361 -31.88 0.37 -21.82
CA GLU A 361 -33.27 0.82 -21.86
C GLU A 361 -33.63 1.75 -20.69
N SER A 362 -33.12 1.47 -19.48
CA SER A 362 -33.52 2.18 -18.25
C SER A 362 -32.62 3.38 -17.91
N PHE A 363 -31.40 3.41 -18.43
CA PHE A 363 -30.36 4.40 -18.14
C PHE A 363 -29.65 4.83 -19.43
N ALA A 364 -30.43 5.22 -20.44
CA ALA A 364 -29.94 5.51 -21.80
C ALA A 364 -28.94 6.68 -21.87
N ALA A 365 -28.93 7.58 -20.89
CA ALA A 365 -27.95 8.67 -20.83
C ALA A 365 -26.57 8.16 -20.37
N GLU A 366 -26.55 7.20 -19.43
CA GLU A 366 -25.35 6.58 -18.88
C GLU A 366 -24.82 5.47 -19.79
N PHE A 367 -25.71 4.79 -20.52
CA PHE A 367 -25.38 3.77 -21.51
C PHE A 367 -26.03 4.09 -22.85
N PRO A 368 -25.45 5.03 -23.63
CA PRO A 368 -26.01 5.46 -24.92
C PRO A 368 -26.08 4.34 -25.96
N THR A 369 -25.23 3.33 -25.82
CA THR A 369 -25.24 2.15 -26.69
C THR A 369 -25.37 0.86 -25.88
N LEU A 370 -25.86 -0.19 -26.54
CA LEU A 370 -25.88 -1.53 -25.96
C LEU A 370 -24.46 -2.03 -25.64
N GLU A 371 -23.46 -1.62 -26.42
CA GLU A 371 -22.06 -1.97 -26.21
C GLU A 371 -21.51 -1.38 -24.89
N ASP A 372 -21.82 -0.11 -24.60
CA ASP A 372 -21.44 0.54 -23.34
C ASP A 372 -22.03 -0.20 -22.13
N ALA A 373 -23.32 -0.53 -22.22
CA ALA A 373 -24.01 -1.31 -21.19
C ALA A 373 -23.39 -2.71 -21.02
N PHE A 374 -22.99 -3.35 -22.12
CA PHE A 374 -22.31 -4.65 -22.10
C PHE A 374 -20.96 -4.60 -21.41
N VAL A 375 -20.13 -3.61 -21.74
CA VAL A 375 -18.80 -3.43 -21.13
C VAL A 375 -18.96 -3.22 -19.63
N TYR A 376 -19.89 -2.35 -19.22
CA TYR A 376 -20.20 -2.11 -17.83
C TYR A 376 -20.71 -3.38 -17.12
N ALA A 377 -21.71 -4.06 -17.68
CA ALA A 377 -22.29 -5.25 -17.07
C ALA A 377 -21.27 -6.38 -16.91
N LYS A 378 -20.43 -6.64 -17.92
CA LYS A 378 -19.32 -7.60 -17.83
C LYS A 378 -18.32 -7.22 -16.76
N GLY A 379 -17.92 -5.94 -16.71
CA GLY A 379 -16.97 -5.44 -15.73
C GLY A 379 -17.47 -5.57 -14.28
N GLN A 380 -18.76 -5.30 -14.04
CA GLN A 380 -19.36 -5.47 -12.71
C GLN A 380 -19.58 -6.94 -12.37
N ALA A 381 -20.09 -7.75 -13.30
CA ALA A 381 -20.30 -9.18 -13.06
C ALA A 381 -18.99 -9.91 -12.75
N LEU A 382 -17.88 -9.54 -13.40
CA LEU A 382 -16.56 -10.08 -13.07
C LEU A 382 -16.15 -9.80 -11.60
N ARG A 383 -16.59 -8.68 -11.01
CA ARG A 383 -16.31 -8.32 -9.62
C ARG A 383 -17.27 -8.95 -8.61
N LEU A 384 -18.47 -9.35 -9.05
CA LEU A 384 -19.60 -9.70 -8.19
C LEU A 384 -20.01 -11.17 -8.27
N ALA A 385 -19.62 -11.87 -9.34
CA ALA A 385 -19.89 -13.29 -9.48
C ALA A 385 -19.19 -14.07 -8.35
N PRO A 386 -19.85 -15.06 -7.74
CA PRO A 386 -19.16 -16.02 -6.88
C PRO A 386 -18.18 -16.81 -7.77
N ILE A 387 -16.88 -16.57 -7.58
CA ILE A 387 -15.79 -17.29 -8.27
C ILE A 387 -15.51 -18.59 -7.52
#